data_AF-A0AAD9NW12-F1
#
_entry.id   AF-A0AAD9NW12-F1
#
_cell.length_a   1.000
_cell.length_b   1.000
_cell.length_c   1.000
_cell.angle_alpha   90.00
_cell.angle_beta   90.00
_cell.angle_gamma   90.00
#
_symmetry.space_group_name_H-M   'P 1'
#
loop_
_entity.id
_entity.type
_entity.pdbx_description
1 polymer ?
#
loop_
_entity_poly.entity_id
_entity_poly.type
_entity_poly.pdbx_seq_one_letter_code
_entity_poly.pdbx_strand_id
1 'polypeptide(L)'
;MSGVMSMRLHSLDETSYYILLEDDFTASSYMTFDLLQFHRLILYDRLIKAHPYKRAHIWREARVDIPPLVRAEVWAALLEVEGDVHGRYNAVDKDTPTPTDRQWVTLKLKRLLKAWVTAHPEYVYWQGLDSLCAPFLYLHFNDEAVAFACLMAFIPKYLHKFFLKDNSAVIQEYLSVFSHLIAFHDPELSVHMNEIGFIPDLYAIPWFLTMYAHVFPLHKIFHLWDTLLLGGSSFPLCIGVAILQQLRDQLLSYGFNECILLFSDMPEIAIDRCVSDSVRIFCGTPKSTTYRQHAKPTTRKVTSENHINGELFPQEADVFNEVKLSMDAVPLDVLKREICPRISAEDLLQLSGLLGATNGQNTIKRNHTTKPRILIVDVRSHDDFMRGTVPDSVNIPFEGAFSAEGQLLPSPSVHVLNTHRLQVKAIVGSREECSVEFARALVKLGYQKVCVLHKGIDAVRPTGILTVPPANL
;
A
#
# COMPACT_ATOMS: atom_id res chain seq x y z
N MET A 1 46.45 -3.99 -31.09
CA MET A 1 45.48 -2.92 -31.36
C MET A 1 44.30 -3.15 -30.46
N SER A 2 44.19 -2.30 -29.44
CA SER A 2 43.17 -2.29 -28.40
C SER A 2 41.84 -1.75 -28.92
N GLY A 3 40.74 -2.36 -28.53
CA GLY A 3 39.38 -1.84 -28.75
C GLY A 3 38.44 -2.35 -27.68
N VAL A 4 38.57 -1.85 -26.45
CA VAL A 4 37.60 -2.07 -25.38
C VAL A 4 36.40 -1.16 -25.66
N MET A 5 35.29 -1.75 -26.09
CA MET A 5 34.03 -1.03 -26.27
C MET A 5 33.32 -0.95 -24.91
N SER A 6 33.51 0.18 -24.23
CA SER A 6 32.77 0.56 -23.04
C SER A 6 31.32 0.88 -23.43
N MET A 7 30.38 -0.01 -23.10
CA MET A 7 28.96 0.34 -23.10
C MET A 7 28.58 0.92 -21.74
N ARG A 8 28.36 2.23 -21.72
CA ARG A 8 27.80 2.99 -20.60
C ARG A 8 26.34 2.59 -20.40
N LEU A 9 25.99 2.11 -19.21
CA LEU A 9 24.62 1.99 -18.73
C LEU A 9 24.06 3.40 -18.48
N HIS A 10 23.29 3.92 -19.43
CA HIS A 10 22.38 5.03 -19.18
C HIS A 10 20.98 4.64 -19.66
N SER A 11 20.01 4.84 -18.76
CA SER A 11 18.56 4.84 -18.97
C SER A 11 17.98 3.61 -19.68
N LEU A 12 17.58 2.61 -18.90
CA LEU A 12 16.57 1.64 -19.32
C LEU A 12 15.36 1.77 -18.39
N ASP A 13 14.22 1.90 -19.05
CA ASP A 13 12.88 2.23 -18.57
C ASP A 13 12.36 1.20 -17.55
N GLU A 14 11.61 1.64 -16.53
CA GLU A 14 11.20 0.85 -15.35
C GLU A 14 10.08 -0.19 -15.62
N THR A 15 9.77 -0.51 -16.88
CA THR A 15 8.62 -1.36 -17.26
C THR A 15 8.98 -2.69 -17.92
N SER A 16 10.27 -3.02 -18.12
CA SER A 16 10.66 -4.20 -18.91
C SER A 16 11.07 -5.46 -18.12
N TYR A 17 10.85 -5.56 -16.81
CA TYR A 17 11.43 -6.64 -16.00
C TYR A 17 10.50 -7.81 -15.61
N TYR A 18 9.31 -7.93 -16.22
CA TYR A 18 8.40 -9.08 -15.99
C TYR A 18 8.13 -9.92 -17.24
N ILE A 19 9.15 -10.13 -18.07
CA ILE A 19 9.04 -11.07 -19.18
C ILE A 19 10.02 -12.21 -18.91
N LEU A 20 9.46 -13.40 -18.63
CA LEU A 20 9.83 -14.70 -19.22
C LEU A 20 9.32 -15.85 -18.33
N LEU A 21 8.00 -16.04 -18.31
CA LEU A 21 7.39 -17.34 -18.03
C LEU A 21 6.27 -17.56 -19.05
N GLU A 22 6.64 -17.93 -20.27
CA GLU A 22 5.79 -18.73 -21.15
C GLU A 22 6.65 -19.40 -22.24
N ASP A 23 6.29 -20.66 -22.49
CA ASP A 23 6.88 -21.76 -23.26
C ASP A 23 7.63 -21.44 -24.57
N ASP A 24 8.96 -21.58 -24.55
CA ASP A 24 9.81 -22.32 -25.52
C ASP A 24 11.29 -22.01 -25.23
N PHE A 25 11.83 -22.55 -24.14
CA PHE A 25 13.23 -22.32 -23.76
C PHE A 25 14.17 -23.27 -24.51
N THR A 26 15.12 -22.72 -25.27
CA THR A 26 16.22 -23.50 -25.86
C THR A 26 17.23 -23.92 -24.79
N ALA A 27 18.00 -25.00 -24.99
CA ALA A 27 19.04 -25.45 -24.05
C ALA A 27 20.08 -24.36 -23.69
N SER A 28 20.33 -23.42 -24.61
CA SER A 28 21.17 -22.24 -24.34
C SER A 28 20.52 -21.27 -23.35
N SER A 29 19.19 -21.12 -23.41
CA SER A 29 18.44 -20.23 -22.53
C SER A 29 18.32 -20.78 -21.10
N TYR A 30 18.21 -22.11 -20.96
CA TYR A 30 18.29 -22.79 -19.67
C TYR A 30 19.67 -22.63 -19.02
N MET A 31 20.77 -22.85 -19.77
CA MET A 31 22.12 -22.64 -19.22
C MET A 31 22.35 -21.19 -18.76
N THR A 32 21.83 -20.20 -19.49
CA THR A 32 21.94 -18.79 -19.06
C THR A 32 21.11 -18.49 -17.80
N PHE A 33 19.95 -19.14 -17.64
CA PHE A 33 19.12 -19.01 -16.44
C PHE A 33 19.80 -19.63 -15.21
N ASP A 34 20.34 -20.84 -15.34
CA ASP A 34 21.04 -21.52 -14.24
C ASP A 34 22.30 -20.77 -13.81
N LEU A 35 23.06 -20.24 -14.78
CA LEU A 35 24.22 -19.38 -14.51
C LEU A 35 23.82 -18.09 -13.80
N LEU A 36 22.70 -17.48 -14.18
CA LEU A 36 22.17 -16.29 -13.52
C LEU A 36 21.77 -16.60 -12.08
N GLN A 37 21.02 -17.69 -11.86
CA GLN A 37 20.61 -18.13 -10.52
C GLN A 37 21.83 -18.43 -9.64
N PHE A 38 22.85 -19.12 -10.16
CA PHE A 38 24.09 -19.36 -9.44
C PHE A 38 24.83 -18.07 -9.06
N HIS A 39 24.92 -17.10 -9.98
CA HIS A 39 25.52 -15.81 -9.69
C HIS A 39 24.74 -15.05 -8.59
N ARG A 40 23.40 -15.12 -8.61
CA ARG A 40 22.55 -14.53 -7.58
C ARG A 40 22.78 -15.19 -6.22
N LEU A 41 22.95 -16.52 -6.14
CA LEU A 41 23.27 -17.22 -4.89
C LEU A 41 24.59 -16.72 -4.29
N ILE A 42 25.64 -16.57 -5.10
CA ILE A 42 26.93 -16.03 -4.64
C ILE A 42 26.79 -14.58 -4.17
N LEU A 43 26.01 -13.77 -4.90
CA LEU A 43 25.74 -12.38 -4.53
C LEU A 43 25.03 -12.30 -3.17
N TYR A 44 23.96 -13.06 -2.98
CA TYR A 44 23.21 -13.08 -1.72
C TYR A 44 24.06 -13.58 -0.55
N ASP A 45 24.87 -14.63 -0.72
CA ASP A 45 25.79 -15.10 0.33
C ASP A 45 26.69 -13.96 0.84
N ARG A 46 27.27 -13.17 -0.07
CA ARG A 46 28.10 -12.00 0.29
C ARG A 46 27.28 -10.89 0.96
N LEU A 47 26.10 -10.60 0.43
CA LEU A 47 25.24 -9.53 0.96
C LEU A 47 24.71 -9.85 2.36
N ILE A 48 24.28 -11.10 2.60
CA ILE A 48 23.77 -11.58 3.88
C ILE A 48 24.88 -11.57 4.93
N LYS A 49 26.09 -12.03 4.60
CA LYS A 49 27.26 -11.95 5.51
C LYS A 49 27.63 -10.51 5.89
N ALA A 50 27.31 -9.54 5.02
CA ALA A 50 27.54 -8.12 5.26
C ALA A 50 26.32 -7.39 5.87
N HIS A 51 25.26 -8.10 6.22
CA HIS A 51 24.12 -7.55 6.95
C HIS A 51 24.55 -7.13 8.37
N PRO A 52 24.11 -5.96 8.90
CA PRO A 52 23.07 -5.07 8.36
C PRO A 52 23.55 -3.99 7.38
N TYR A 53 24.86 -3.79 7.22
CA TYR A 53 25.43 -2.67 6.47
C TYR A 53 25.06 -2.66 4.97
N LYS A 54 24.75 -3.82 4.37
CA LYS A 54 24.33 -3.95 2.97
C LYS A 54 22.83 -4.14 2.75
N ARG A 55 21.99 -3.85 3.75
CA ARG A 55 20.53 -4.01 3.67
C ARG A 55 19.88 -3.39 2.42
N ALA A 56 20.25 -2.16 2.06
CA ALA A 56 19.70 -1.49 0.88
C ALA A 56 20.02 -2.23 -0.44
N HIS A 57 21.13 -2.96 -0.49
CA HIS A 57 21.50 -3.78 -1.64
C HIS A 57 20.69 -5.08 -1.66
N ILE A 58 20.50 -5.73 -0.51
CA ILE A 58 19.61 -6.91 -0.38
C ILE A 58 18.20 -6.56 -0.88
N TRP A 59 17.66 -5.41 -0.44
CA TRP A 59 16.34 -4.95 -0.87
C TRP A 59 16.27 -4.69 -2.39
N ARG A 60 17.31 -4.07 -2.98
CA ARG A 60 17.38 -3.84 -4.42
C ARG A 60 17.43 -5.14 -5.22
N GLU A 61 18.25 -6.10 -4.79
CA GLU A 61 18.33 -7.40 -5.47
C GLU A 61 17.03 -8.19 -5.32
N ALA A 62 16.41 -8.15 -4.15
CA ALA A 62 15.17 -8.87 -3.88
C ALA A 62 13.98 -8.38 -4.71
N ARG A 63 14.00 -7.12 -5.20
CA ARG A 63 13.04 -6.63 -6.19
C ARG A 63 13.11 -7.34 -7.54
N VAL A 64 14.26 -7.93 -7.86
CA VAL A 64 14.45 -8.65 -9.11
C VAL A 64 13.96 -10.08 -8.95
N ASP A 65 14.50 -10.81 -7.97
CA ASP A 65 14.14 -12.21 -7.67
C ASP A 65 14.74 -12.66 -6.34
N ILE A 66 14.13 -13.60 -5.63
CA ILE A 66 14.72 -14.23 -4.45
C ILE A 66 14.89 -15.73 -4.74
N PRO A 67 16.12 -16.22 -4.96
CA PRO A 67 16.34 -17.64 -5.22
C PRO A 67 15.87 -18.50 -4.04
N PRO A 68 15.19 -19.64 -4.27
CA PRO A 68 14.60 -20.42 -3.20
C PRO A 68 15.56 -20.89 -2.10
N LEU A 69 16.82 -21.17 -2.46
CA LEU A 69 17.84 -21.66 -1.52
C LEU A 69 18.30 -20.62 -0.50
N VAL A 70 18.11 -19.33 -0.76
CA VAL A 70 18.50 -18.23 0.16
C VAL A 70 17.29 -17.45 0.68
N ARG A 71 16.07 -17.90 0.37
CA ARG A 71 14.83 -17.18 0.70
C ARG A 71 14.70 -16.94 2.20
N ALA A 72 15.03 -17.95 3.00
CA ALA A 72 14.93 -17.91 4.45
C ALA A 72 15.78 -16.76 5.03
N GLU A 73 17.04 -16.68 4.64
CA GLU A 73 17.99 -15.67 5.08
C GLU A 73 17.67 -14.28 4.54
N VAL A 74 17.23 -14.19 3.28
CA VAL A 74 16.81 -12.92 2.67
C VAL A 74 15.57 -12.36 3.37
N TRP A 75 14.57 -13.19 3.68
CA TRP A 75 13.38 -12.76 4.43
C TRP A 75 13.73 -12.26 5.83
N ALA A 76 14.57 -12.99 6.56
CA ALA A 76 15.08 -12.56 7.86
C ALA A 76 15.78 -11.19 7.77
N ALA A 77 16.63 -11.00 6.76
CA ALA A 77 17.30 -9.72 6.52
C ALA A 77 16.33 -8.58 6.14
N LEU A 78 15.34 -8.83 5.28
CA LEU A 78 14.31 -7.84 4.92
C LEU A 78 13.44 -7.43 6.12
N LEU A 79 13.24 -8.35 7.06
CA LEU A 79 12.54 -8.13 8.34
C LEU A 79 13.42 -7.54 9.45
N GLU A 80 14.70 -7.27 9.18
CA GLU A 80 15.66 -6.73 10.16
C GLU A 80 15.82 -7.66 11.38
N VAL A 81 15.82 -8.98 11.16
CA VAL A 81 16.06 -9.95 12.22
C VAL A 81 17.55 -9.95 12.56
N GLU A 82 17.87 -9.40 13.73
CA GLU A 82 19.25 -9.25 14.22
C GLU A 82 19.38 -9.61 15.71
N GLY A 83 20.63 -9.73 16.17
CA GLY A 83 20.98 -9.97 17.57
C GLY A 83 20.83 -11.43 18.01
N ASP A 84 20.79 -11.64 19.33
CA ASP A 84 20.66 -12.97 19.93
C ASP A 84 19.21 -13.50 19.83
N VAL A 85 18.84 -14.00 18.66
CA VAL A 85 17.52 -14.60 18.41
C VAL A 85 17.32 -15.89 19.21
N HIS A 86 18.39 -16.68 19.39
CA HIS A 86 18.36 -17.96 20.07
C HIS A 86 18.13 -17.81 21.57
N GLY A 87 18.89 -16.93 22.23
CA GLY A 87 18.71 -16.64 23.66
C GLY A 87 17.32 -16.07 23.94
N ARG A 88 16.84 -15.14 23.11
CA ARG A 88 15.47 -14.60 23.23
C ARG A 88 14.40 -15.68 23.10
N TYR A 89 14.49 -16.55 22.10
CA TYR A 89 13.51 -17.63 21.92
C TYR A 89 13.57 -18.66 23.04
N ASN A 90 14.78 -19.03 23.49
CA ASN A 90 14.97 -20.01 24.56
C ASN A 90 14.44 -19.52 25.91
N ALA A 91 14.53 -18.22 26.19
CA ALA A 91 14.04 -17.60 27.42
C ALA A 91 12.50 -17.63 27.58
N VAL A 92 11.74 -17.81 26.50
CA VAL A 92 10.27 -17.86 26.56
C VAL A 92 9.79 -19.23 27.05
N ASP A 93 8.85 -19.26 28.00
CA ASP A 93 8.20 -20.50 28.43
C ASP A 93 7.32 -21.09 27.32
N LYS A 94 7.65 -22.32 26.95
CA LYS A 94 6.98 -23.11 25.91
C LYS A 94 6.41 -24.42 26.45
N ASP A 95 6.59 -24.71 27.73
CA ASP A 95 6.31 -26.03 28.31
C ASP A 95 5.04 -26.00 29.18
N THR A 96 4.76 -24.90 29.89
CA THR A 96 3.55 -24.78 30.74
C THR A 96 2.26 -24.97 29.94
N PRO A 97 1.43 -26.01 30.18
CA PRO A 97 0.24 -26.28 29.38
C PRO A 97 -0.72 -25.09 29.31
N THR A 98 -1.21 -24.75 28.11
CA THR A 98 -2.22 -23.69 27.92
C THR A 98 -3.52 -24.23 27.32
N PRO A 99 -4.67 -23.56 27.49
CA PRO A 99 -5.93 -24.01 26.91
C PRO A 99 -5.91 -24.12 25.37
N THR A 100 -5.06 -23.34 24.71
CA THR A 100 -4.87 -23.34 23.25
C THR A 100 -4.06 -24.54 22.73
N ASP A 101 -3.47 -25.34 23.61
CA ASP A 101 -2.60 -26.47 23.28
C ASP A 101 -3.23 -27.56 22.40
N ARG A 102 -4.57 -27.61 22.35
CA ARG A 102 -5.34 -28.60 21.57
C ARG A 102 -5.52 -28.23 20.10
N GLN A 103 -5.15 -27.02 19.70
CA GLN A 103 -5.46 -26.47 18.37
C GLN A 103 -4.34 -26.67 17.33
N TRP A 104 -3.22 -27.32 17.69
CA TRP A 104 -1.99 -27.28 16.88
C TRP A 104 -1.56 -28.64 16.34
N VAL A 105 -1.19 -28.67 15.06
CA VAL A 105 -0.96 -29.90 14.29
C VAL A 105 0.41 -30.53 14.56
N THR A 106 1.46 -29.73 14.75
CA THR A 106 2.84 -30.23 14.95
C THR A 106 3.47 -29.65 16.21
N LEU A 107 4.42 -30.38 16.81
CA LEU A 107 5.13 -29.94 18.03
C LEU A 107 5.90 -28.63 17.83
N LYS A 108 6.58 -28.46 16.69
CA LYS A 108 7.34 -27.23 16.37
C LYS A 108 6.41 -26.03 16.21
N LEU A 109 5.31 -26.18 15.47
CA LEU A 109 4.32 -25.11 15.30
C LEU A 109 3.68 -24.72 16.64
N LYS A 110 3.33 -25.71 17.47
CA LYS A 110 2.86 -25.52 18.84
C LYS A 110 3.84 -24.67 19.66
N ARG A 111 5.14 -25.03 19.67
CA ARG A 111 6.16 -24.30 20.42
C ARG A 111 6.33 -22.87 19.92
N LEU A 112 6.32 -22.65 18.61
CA LEU A 112 6.45 -21.31 18.02
C LEU A 112 5.26 -20.41 18.37
N LEU A 113 4.04 -20.89 18.18
CA LEU A 113 2.81 -20.15 18.47
C LEU A 113 2.70 -19.83 19.96
N LYS A 114 3.00 -20.81 20.81
CA LYS A 114 3.01 -20.62 22.26
C LYS A 114 4.07 -19.60 22.68
N ALA A 115 5.28 -19.67 22.14
CA ALA A 115 6.30 -18.67 22.40
C ALA A 115 5.81 -17.26 22.02
N TRP A 116 5.11 -17.13 20.89
CA TRP A 116 4.61 -15.83 20.43
C TRP A 116 3.51 -15.26 21.32
N VAL A 117 2.53 -16.08 21.72
CA VAL A 117 1.47 -15.66 22.63
C VAL A 117 2.02 -15.33 24.02
N THR A 118 2.95 -16.14 24.55
CA THR A 118 3.60 -15.88 25.85
C THR A 118 4.43 -14.59 25.82
N ALA A 119 5.09 -14.28 24.69
CA ALA A 119 5.88 -13.07 24.53
C ALA A 119 5.03 -11.78 24.42
N HIS A 120 3.72 -11.90 24.17
CA HIS A 120 2.79 -10.76 24.02
C HIS A 120 1.53 -10.95 24.87
N PRO A 121 1.58 -10.62 26.18
CA PRO A 121 0.46 -10.80 27.09
C PRO A 121 -0.82 -10.03 26.70
N GLU A 122 -0.69 -8.97 25.89
CA GLU A 122 -1.80 -8.18 25.35
C GLU A 122 -2.54 -8.86 24.20
N TYR A 123 -1.91 -9.83 23.53
CA TYR A 123 -2.46 -10.55 22.39
C TYR A 123 -3.08 -11.89 22.79
N VAL A 124 -3.98 -12.37 21.93
CA VAL A 124 -4.59 -13.69 22.03
C VAL A 124 -4.42 -14.46 20.73
N TYR A 125 -4.46 -15.77 20.83
CA TYR A 125 -4.49 -16.61 19.64
C TYR A 125 -5.81 -16.39 18.89
N TRP A 126 -5.69 -15.93 17.65
CA TRP A 126 -6.79 -15.90 16.68
C TRP A 126 -6.59 -17.03 15.67
N GLN A 127 -7.68 -17.70 15.29
CA GLN A 127 -7.64 -18.74 14.25
C GLN A 127 -7.08 -18.15 12.95
N GLY A 128 -6.09 -18.82 12.36
CA GLY A 128 -5.33 -18.34 11.20
C GLY A 128 -3.91 -17.89 11.52
N LEU A 129 -3.56 -17.63 12.79
CA LEU A 129 -2.18 -17.31 13.19
C LEU A 129 -1.21 -18.47 12.89
N ASP A 130 -1.68 -19.72 12.98
CA ASP A 130 -0.98 -20.91 12.54
C ASP A 130 -0.61 -20.89 11.05
N SER A 131 -1.55 -20.44 10.21
CA SER A 131 -1.34 -20.28 8.77
C SER A 131 -0.35 -19.16 8.46
N LEU A 132 -0.40 -18.05 9.20
CA LEU A 132 0.58 -16.96 9.12
C LEU A 132 2.00 -17.41 9.54
N CYS A 133 2.08 -18.32 10.52
CA CYS A 133 3.33 -18.85 11.06
C CYS A 133 4.00 -19.87 10.13
N ALA A 134 3.20 -20.65 9.39
CA ALA A 134 3.68 -21.77 8.57
C ALA A 134 4.79 -21.40 7.56
N PRO A 135 4.75 -20.28 6.82
CA PRO A 135 5.84 -19.90 5.90
C PRO A 135 7.19 -19.73 6.59
N PHE A 136 7.23 -19.06 7.74
CA PHE A 136 8.48 -18.86 8.50
C PHE A 136 9.01 -20.16 9.07
N LEU A 137 8.12 -20.98 9.65
CA LEU A 137 8.53 -22.27 10.19
C LEU A 137 8.99 -23.23 9.10
N TYR A 138 8.38 -23.21 7.92
CA TYR A 138 8.81 -24.04 6.80
C TYR A 138 10.20 -23.64 6.31
N LEU A 139 10.45 -22.35 6.10
CA LEU A 139 11.74 -21.84 5.64
C LEU A 139 12.86 -22.05 6.67
N HIS A 140 12.53 -22.02 7.97
CA HIS A 140 13.49 -22.22 9.06
C HIS A 140 13.16 -23.48 9.88
N PHE A 141 12.82 -24.60 9.23
CA PHE A 141 12.35 -25.82 9.90
C PHE A 141 13.32 -26.34 10.98
N ASN A 142 14.62 -26.16 10.74
CA ASN A 142 15.70 -26.57 11.64
C ASN A 142 16.09 -25.49 12.67
N ASP A 143 15.55 -24.27 12.55
CA ASP A 143 15.87 -23.12 13.41
C ASP A 143 14.58 -22.37 13.79
N GLU A 144 13.88 -22.91 14.80
CA GLU A 144 12.66 -22.31 15.35
C GLU A 144 12.90 -20.89 15.90
N ALA A 145 14.13 -20.58 16.35
CA ALA A 145 14.42 -19.27 16.92
C ALA A 145 14.40 -18.17 15.85
N VAL A 146 14.94 -18.43 14.66
CA VAL A 146 14.87 -17.49 13.53
C VAL A 146 13.44 -17.39 12.98
N ALA A 147 12.71 -18.50 12.87
CA ALA A 147 11.28 -18.48 12.49
C ALA A 147 10.47 -17.57 13.43
N PHE A 148 10.68 -17.74 14.74
CA PHE A 148 10.05 -16.93 15.78
C PHE A 148 10.42 -15.45 15.63
N ALA A 149 11.70 -15.13 15.45
CA ALA A 149 12.15 -13.76 15.29
C ALA A 149 11.58 -13.09 14.03
N CYS A 150 11.43 -13.83 12.91
CA CYS A 150 10.76 -13.34 11.71
C CYS A 150 9.28 -13.01 12.01
N LEU A 151 8.56 -13.89 12.70
CA LEU A 151 7.17 -13.65 13.09
C LEU A 151 7.02 -12.43 14.02
N MET A 152 7.92 -12.29 15.00
CA MET A 152 8.00 -11.14 15.92
C MET A 152 8.23 -9.81 15.18
N ALA A 153 8.97 -9.82 14.07
CA ALA A 153 9.22 -8.64 13.25
C ALA A 153 8.07 -8.37 12.25
N PHE A 154 7.49 -9.42 11.68
CA PHE A 154 6.46 -9.34 10.64
C PHE A 154 5.13 -8.80 11.17
N ILE A 155 4.65 -9.30 12.32
CA ILE A 155 3.34 -8.92 12.85
C ILE A 155 3.25 -7.42 13.16
N PRO A 156 4.20 -6.80 13.87
CA PRO A 156 4.17 -5.36 14.07
C PRO A 156 4.24 -4.54 12.77
N LYS A 157 4.82 -5.07 11.68
CA LYS A 157 4.92 -4.37 10.39
C LYS A 157 3.59 -4.34 9.64
N TYR A 158 2.88 -5.47 9.57
CA TYR A 158 1.68 -5.61 8.72
C TYR A 158 0.37 -5.78 9.48
N LEU A 159 0.44 -6.30 10.71
CA LEU A 159 -0.67 -6.76 11.55
C LEU A 159 -0.66 -6.09 12.94
N HIS A 160 -0.15 -4.86 13.02
CA HIS A 160 -0.07 -4.15 14.29
C HIS A 160 -1.45 -4.08 14.96
N LYS A 161 -1.56 -4.53 16.21
CA LYS A 161 -2.81 -4.59 16.99
C LYS A 161 -3.91 -5.52 16.47
N PHE A 162 -3.68 -6.29 15.41
CA PHE A 162 -4.69 -7.24 14.88
C PHE A 162 -5.03 -8.37 15.85
N PHE A 163 -4.10 -8.76 16.73
CA PHE A 163 -4.29 -9.88 17.65
C PHE A 163 -4.68 -9.46 19.07
N LEU A 164 -5.08 -8.20 19.28
CA LEU A 164 -5.65 -7.75 20.57
C LEU A 164 -6.90 -8.57 20.92
N LYS A 165 -7.22 -8.62 22.22
CA LYS A 165 -8.48 -9.19 22.72
C LYS A 165 -9.70 -8.51 22.10
N ASP A 166 -9.67 -7.18 22.04
CA ASP A 166 -10.61 -6.37 21.25
C ASP A 166 -9.82 -5.69 20.13
N ASN A 167 -9.98 -6.24 18.92
CA ASN A 167 -9.36 -5.75 17.70
C ASN A 167 -10.40 -5.15 16.74
N SER A 168 -11.65 -4.97 17.19
CA SER A 168 -12.78 -4.62 16.33
C SER A 168 -12.54 -3.32 15.59
N ALA A 169 -12.08 -2.27 16.28
CA ALA A 169 -11.77 -0.98 15.67
C ALA A 169 -10.63 -1.07 14.62
N VAL A 170 -9.62 -1.90 14.89
CA VAL A 170 -8.46 -2.10 14.00
C VAL A 170 -8.88 -2.80 12.70
N ILE A 171 -9.62 -3.90 12.82
CA ILE A 171 -10.11 -4.66 11.66
C ILE A 171 -11.07 -3.80 10.84
N GLN A 172 -12.01 -3.12 11.51
CA GLN A 172 -13.04 -2.32 10.84
C GLN A 172 -12.44 -1.10 10.13
N GLU A 173 -11.42 -0.45 10.69
CA GLU A 173 -10.65 0.58 9.98
C GLU A 173 -9.99 -0.02 8.73
N TYR A 174 -9.30 -1.16 8.88
CA TYR A 174 -8.58 -1.79 7.78
C TYR A 174 -9.50 -2.18 6.61
N LEU A 175 -10.67 -2.75 6.91
CA LEU A 175 -11.68 -3.12 5.93
C LEU A 175 -12.32 -1.90 5.26
N SER A 176 -12.53 -0.81 6.00
CA SER A 176 -13.06 0.44 5.44
C SER A 176 -12.08 1.05 4.44
N VAL A 177 -10.79 1.13 4.80
CA VAL A 177 -9.73 1.58 3.87
C VAL A 177 -9.60 0.66 2.67
N PHE A 178 -9.78 -0.65 2.86
CA PHE A 178 -9.83 -1.59 1.73
C PHE A 178 -10.99 -1.29 0.79
N SER A 179 -12.20 -1.08 1.31
CA SER A 179 -13.37 -0.70 0.52
C SER A 179 -13.13 0.57 -0.31
N HIS A 180 -12.53 1.60 0.30
CA HIS A 180 -12.14 2.83 -0.39
C HIS A 180 -11.11 2.59 -1.49
N LEU A 181 -10.16 1.69 -1.27
CA LEU A 181 -9.15 1.35 -2.26
C LEU A 181 -9.76 0.60 -3.45
N ILE A 182 -10.76 -0.27 -3.23
CA ILE A 182 -11.53 -0.88 -4.31
C ILE A 182 -12.21 0.22 -5.14
N ALA A 183 -12.94 1.15 -4.50
CA ALA A 183 -13.60 2.25 -5.21
C ALA A 183 -12.61 3.15 -5.98
N PHE A 184 -11.40 3.36 -5.43
CA PHE A 184 -10.37 4.17 -6.07
C PHE A 184 -9.85 3.52 -7.36
N HIS A 185 -9.71 2.20 -7.43
CA HIS A 185 -9.16 1.49 -8.59
C HIS A 185 -10.20 0.88 -9.53
N ASP A 186 -11.34 0.42 -8.99
CA ASP A 186 -12.45 -0.18 -9.72
C ASP A 186 -13.80 0.27 -9.12
N PRO A 187 -14.25 1.50 -9.44
CA PRO A 187 -15.49 2.07 -8.90
C PRO A 187 -16.73 1.29 -9.35
N GLU A 188 -16.75 0.74 -10.57
CA GLU A 188 -17.86 -0.06 -11.08
C GLU A 188 -18.06 -1.32 -10.22
N LEU A 189 -16.97 -2.07 -9.99
CA LEU A 189 -17.00 -3.24 -9.11
C LEU A 189 -17.39 -2.86 -7.68
N SER A 190 -16.81 -1.79 -7.13
CA SER A 190 -17.11 -1.33 -5.78
C SER A 190 -18.60 -0.98 -5.61
N VAL A 191 -19.17 -0.25 -6.56
CA VAL A 191 -20.58 0.16 -6.52
C VAL A 191 -21.48 -1.07 -6.60
N HIS A 192 -21.26 -1.97 -7.57
CA HIS A 192 -22.02 -3.21 -7.70
C HIS A 192 -21.99 -4.06 -6.42
N MET A 193 -20.79 -4.34 -5.88
CA MET A 193 -20.63 -5.13 -4.66
C MET A 193 -21.34 -4.49 -3.45
N ASN A 194 -21.30 -3.16 -3.32
CA ASN A 194 -22.02 -2.45 -2.28
C ASN A 194 -23.55 -2.52 -2.47
N GLU A 195 -24.05 -2.41 -3.70
CA GLU A 195 -25.49 -2.46 -4.01
C GLU A 195 -26.10 -3.84 -3.69
N ILE A 196 -25.36 -4.92 -3.94
CA ILE A 196 -25.79 -6.27 -3.57
C ILE A 196 -25.53 -6.59 -2.08
N GLY A 197 -24.95 -5.66 -1.30
CA GLY A 197 -24.62 -5.85 0.12
C GLY A 197 -23.43 -6.77 0.38
N PHE A 198 -22.60 -7.05 -0.63
CA PHE A 198 -21.43 -7.91 -0.51
C PHE A 198 -20.17 -7.10 -0.14
N ILE A 199 -20.02 -6.84 1.16
CA ILE A 199 -18.98 -5.96 1.71
C ILE A 199 -17.72 -6.74 2.19
N PRO A 200 -16.55 -6.08 2.29
CA PRO A 200 -15.30 -6.72 2.72
C PRO A 200 -15.35 -7.52 4.03
N ASP A 201 -16.18 -7.12 4.98
CA ASP A 201 -16.39 -7.81 6.26
C ASP A 201 -16.73 -9.29 6.10
N LEU A 202 -17.37 -9.67 4.98
CA LEU A 202 -17.82 -11.03 4.71
C LEU A 202 -16.70 -11.95 4.22
N TYR A 203 -15.64 -11.42 3.61
CA TYR A 203 -14.65 -12.24 2.90
C TYR A 203 -13.18 -11.88 3.16
N ALA A 204 -12.87 -10.65 3.54
CA ALA A 204 -11.49 -10.15 3.55
C ALA A 204 -10.78 -10.29 4.92
N ILE A 205 -11.50 -10.60 6.01
CA ILE A 205 -10.88 -10.78 7.33
C ILE A 205 -9.81 -11.89 7.31
N PRO A 206 -10.07 -13.11 6.78
CA PRO A 206 -9.05 -14.16 6.72
C PRO A 206 -7.86 -13.78 5.83
N TRP A 207 -8.11 -13.01 4.77
CA TRP A 207 -7.07 -12.54 3.85
C TRP A 207 -6.06 -11.69 4.60
N PHE A 208 -6.53 -10.67 5.31
CA PHE A 208 -5.63 -9.76 6.01
C PHE A 208 -5.05 -10.38 7.26
N LEU A 209 -5.84 -11.07 8.09
CA LEU A 209 -5.37 -11.67 9.34
C LEU A 209 -4.20 -12.64 9.12
N THR A 210 -4.21 -13.35 7.98
CA THR A 210 -3.19 -14.35 7.64
C THR A 210 -2.22 -13.89 6.56
N MET A 211 -2.33 -12.63 6.11
CA MET A 211 -1.58 -12.11 4.94
C MET A 211 -1.63 -13.10 3.76
N TYR A 212 -2.84 -13.58 3.46
CA TYR A 212 -3.20 -14.54 2.42
C TYR A 212 -2.71 -15.98 2.65
N ALA A 213 -1.94 -16.26 3.70
CA ALA A 213 -1.34 -17.58 3.93
C ALA A 213 -2.34 -18.70 4.18
N HIS A 214 -3.57 -18.37 4.62
CA HIS A 214 -4.65 -19.34 4.74
C HIS A 214 -5.39 -19.60 3.42
N VAL A 215 -5.23 -18.70 2.45
CA VAL A 215 -5.98 -18.68 1.20
C VAL A 215 -5.23 -19.41 0.09
N PHE A 216 -3.92 -19.21 0.01
CA PHE A 216 -3.09 -19.80 -1.04
C PHE A 216 -2.18 -20.90 -0.52
N PRO A 217 -1.86 -21.91 -1.36
CA PRO A 217 -0.87 -22.91 -1.03
C PRO A 217 0.52 -22.28 -0.82
N LEU A 218 1.36 -22.94 -0.05
CA LEU A 218 2.61 -22.37 0.47
C LEU A 218 3.58 -21.86 -0.62
N HIS A 219 3.68 -22.55 -1.76
CA HIS A 219 4.55 -22.12 -2.87
C HIS A 219 4.10 -20.78 -3.47
N LYS A 220 2.78 -20.55 -3.58
CA LYS A 220 2.20 -19.27 -4.02
C LYS A 220 2.46 -18.18 -3.00
N ILE A 221 2.40 -18.52 -1.71
CA ILE A 221 2.72 -17.59 -0.61
C ILE A 221 4.17 -17.14 -0.64
N PHE A 222 5.12 -18.02 -0.92
CA PHE A 222 6.52 -17.61 -1.05
C PHE A 222 6.71 -16.57 -2.16
N HIS A 223 6.13 -16.80 -3.35
CA HIS A 223 6.24 -15.84 -4.45
C HIS A 223 5.55 -14.50 -4.11
N LEU A 224 4.35 -14.55 -3.52
CA LEU A 224 3.63 -13.35 -3.09
C LEU A 224 4.40 -12.57 -2.00
N TRP A 225 4.97 -13.28 -1.02
CA TRP A 225 5.64 -12.67 0.12
C TRP A 225 7.04 -12.15 -0.19
N ASP A 226 7.73 -12.73 -1.19
CA ASP A 226 8.96 -12.16 -1.75
C ASP A 226 8.76 -10.68 -2.13
N THR A 227 7.59 -10.33 -2.69
CA THR A 227 7.22 -8.94 -2.99
C THR A 227 6.62 -8.20 -1.79
N LEU A 228 5.75 -8.85 -1.00
CA LEU A 228 5.11 -8.24 0.18
C LEU A 228 6.15 -7.63 1.13
N LEU A 229 7.24 -8.34 1.39
CA LEU A 229 8.29 -7.95 2.33
C LEU A 229 9.04 -6.68 1.87
N LEU A 230 9.05 -6.40 0.58
CA LEU A 230 9.61 -5.18 -0.01
C LEU A 230 8.68 -3.98 0.13
N GLY A 231 7.37 -4.23 0.19
CA GLY A 231 6.32 -3.24 0.33
C GLY A 231 6.13 -2.70 1.76
N GLY A 232 5.40 -1.58 1.84
CA GLY A 232 4.95 -0.99 3.10
C GLY A 232 3.74 -1.71 3.69
N SER A 233 3.28 -1.28 4.87
CA SER A 233 2.15 -1.89 5.58
C SER A 233 0.80 -1.79 4.84
N SER A 234 0.68 -0.93 3.84
CA SER A 234 -0.51 -0.82 2.97
C SER A 234 -0.47 -1.73 1.75
N PHE A 235 0.67 -2.37 1.43
CA PHE A 235 0.79 -3.27 0.29
C PHE A 235 -0.20 -4.45 0.31
N PRO A 236 -0.52 -5.09 1.46
CA PRO A 236 -1.55 -6.14 1.48
C PRO A 236 -2.90 -5.69 0.92
N LEU A 237 -3.33 -4.44 1.16
CA LEU A 237 -4.57 -3.94 0.57
C LEU A 237 -4.54 -3.99 -0.96
N CYS A 238 -3.38 -3.70 -1.57
CA CYS A 238 -3.20 -3.71 -3.01
C CYS A 238 -3.24 -5.14 -3.58
N ILE A 239 -2.75 -6.12 -2.84
CA ILE A 239 -2.91 -7.55 -3.18
C ILE A 239 -4.40 -7.91 -3.20
N GLY A 240 -5.16 -7.49 -2.19
CA GLY A 240 -6.61 -7.73 -2.14
C GLY A 240 -7.35 -7.15 -3.35
N VAL A 241 -7.01 -5.92 -3.77
CA VAL A 241 -7.61 -5.31 -4.97
C VAL A 241 -7.19 -6.06 -6.23
N ALA A 242 -5.94 -6.51 -6.34
CA ALA A 242 -5.47 -7.30 -7.49
C ALA A 242 -6.22 -8.65 -7.61
N ILE A 243 -6.50 -9.33 -6.49
CA ILE A 243 -7.31 -10.55 -6.47
C ILE A 243 -8.73 -10.25 -6.98
N LEU A 244 -9.37 -9.20 -6.46
CA LEU A 244 -10.71 -8.79 -6.92
C LEU A 244 -10.75 -8.43 -8.41
N GLN A 245 -9.69 -7.79 -8.93
CA GLN A 245 -9.57 -7.48 -10.36
C GLN A 245 -9.46 -8.74 -11.24
N GLN A 246 -8.88 -9.83 -10.74
CA GLN A 246 -8.87 -11.11 -11.47
C GLN A 246 -10.25 -11.78 -11.48
N LEU A 247 -11.03 -11.61 -10.41
CA LEU A 247 -12.38 -12.16 -10.27
C LEU A 247 -13.48 -11.24 -10.82
N ARG A 248 -13.11 -10.05 -11.33
CA ARG A 248 -14.00 -8.94 -11.66
C ARG A 248 -15.21 -9.34 -12.51
N ASP A 249 -14.98 -10.04 -13.61
CA ASP A 249 -16.03 -10.36 -14.57
C ASP A 249 -17.11 -11.27 -13.96
N GLN A 250 -16.69 -12.21 -13.11
CA GLN A 250 -17.62 -13.06 -12.36
C GLN A 250 -18.38 -12.24 -11.32
N LEU A 251 -17.68 -11.42 -10.53
CA LEU A 251 -18.28 -10.59 -9.47
C LEU A 251 -19.35 -9.64 -10.01
N LEU A 252 -19.09 -8.99 -11.15
CA LEU A 252 -20.05 -8.10 -11.81
C LEU A 252 -21.28 -8.84 -12.35
N SER A 253 -21.13 -10.12 -12.72
CA SER A 253 -22.24 -10.94 -13.19
C SER A 253 -23.07 -11.58 -12.07
N TYR A 254 -22.60 -11.53 -10.82
CA TYR A 254 -23.13 -12.28 -9.69
C TYR A 254 -23.94 -11.41 -8.72
N GLY A 255 -24.94 -12.03 -8.10
CA GLY A 255 -25.63 -11.50 -6.93
C GLY A 255 -24.92 -11.87 -5.62
N PHE A 256 -25.55 -11.50 -4.50
CA PHE A 256 -24.98 -11.72 -3.17
C PHE A 256 -24.63 -13.20 -2.89
N ASN A 257 -25.54 -14.12 -3.18
CA ASN A 257 -25.36 -15.54 -2.86
C ASN A 257 -24.27 -16.19 -3.72
N GLU A 258 -24.23 -15.85 -5.01
CA GLU A 258 -23.23 -16.32 -5.95
C GLU A 258 -21.83 -15.82 -5.56
N CYS A 259 -21.71 -14.57 -5.07
CA CYS A 259 -20.47 -14.06 -4.50
C CYS A 259 -20.04 -14.83 -3.24
N ILE A 260 -20.96 -15.16 -2.33
CA ILE A 260 -20.62 -15.96 -1.14
C ILE A 260 -20.07 -17.34 -1.53
N LEU A 261 -20.68 -17.98 -2.54
CA LEU A 261 -20.20 -19.26 -3.06
C LEU A 261 -18.82 -19.13 -3.71
N LEU A 262 -18.62 -18.09 -4.53
CA LEU A 262 -17.35 -17.82 -5.20
C LEU A 262 -16.18 -17.68 -4.22
N PHE A 263 -16.38 -17.02 -3.07
CA PHE A 263 -15.31 -16.86 -2.08
C PHE A 263 -15.16 -18.07 -1.15
N SER A 264 -16.19 -18.90 -1.04
CA SER A 264 -16.10 -20.17 -0.30
C SER A 264 -15.28 -21.22 -1.06
N ASP A 265 -15.35 -21.20 -2.40
CA ASP A 265 -14.57 -22.05 -3.29
C ASP A 265 -13.91 -21.18 -4.37
N MET A 266 -12.85 -20.47 -3.96
CA MET A 266 -12.24 -19.45 -4.79
C MET A 266 -11.51 -20.07 -5.99
N PRO A 267 -11.76 -19.56 -7.22
CA PRO A 267 -11.03 -20.00 -8.41
C PRO A 267 -9.52 -19.82 -8.27
N GLU A 268 -8.77 -20.51 -9.13
CA GLU A 268 -7.33 -20.37 -9.14
C GLU A 268 -6.92 -18.93 -9.49
N ILE A 269 -6.19 -18.30 -8.57
CA ILE A 269 -5.57 -16.99 -8.78
C ILE A 269 -4.19 -17.16 -9.41
N ALA A 270 -3.94 -16.43 -10.49
CA ALA A 270 -2.63 -16.33 -11.12
C ALA A 270 -1.73 -15.38 -10.30
N ILE A 271 -0.75 -15.93 -9.60
CA ILE A 271 0.03 -15.17 -8.61
C ILE A 271 0.99 -14.20 -9.27
N ASP A 272 1.62 -14.55 -10.39
CA ASP A 272 2.53 -13.63 -11.11
C ASP A 272 1.78 -12.37 -11.55
N ARG A 273 0.57 -12.54 -12.10
CA ARG A 273 -0.33 -11.43 -12.43
C ARG A 273 -0.74 -10.67 -11.17
N CYS A 274 -1.09 -11.37 -10.08
CA CYS A 274 -1.48 -10.74 -8.81
C CYS A 274 -0.36 -9.86 -8.25
N VAL A 275 0.90 -10.32 -8.29
CA VAL A 275 2.07 -9.59 -7.84
C VAL A 275 2.26 -8.34 -8.71
N SER A 276 2.30 -8.50 -10.04
CA SER A 276 2.45 -7.39 -10.98
C SER A 276 1.36 -6.32 -10.82
N ASP A 277 0.09 -6.74 -10.77
CA ASP A 277 -1.04 -5.84 -10.58
C ASP A 277 -1.00 -5.15 -9.20
N SER A 278 -0.64 -5.86 -8.13
CA SER A 278 -0.52 -5.27 -6.79
C SER A 278 0.57 -4.18 -6.71
N VAL A 279 1.70 -4.38 -7.40
CA VAL A 279 2.77 -3.36 -7.51
C VAL A 279 2.27 -2.15 -8.29
N ARG A 280 1.60 -2.36 -9.43
CA ARG A 280 1.02 -1.28 -10.23
C ARG A 280 0.00 -0.47 -9.44
N ILE A 281 -0.89 -1.15 -8.71
CA ILE A 281 -1.88 -0.54 -7.80
C ILE A 281 -1.15 0.28 -6.73
N PHE A 282 -0.16 -0.31 -6.05
CA PHE A 282 0.59 0.36 -4.99
C PHE A 282 1.31 1.63 -5.49
N CYS A 283 2.03 1.56 -6.61
CA CYS A 283 2.73 2.71 -7.22
C CYS A 283 1.78 3.76 -7.83
N GLY A 284 0.56 3.36 -8.17
CA GLY A 284 -0.50 4.22 -8.69
C GLY A 284 -1.33 4.91 -7.60
N THR A 285 -1.15 4.54 -6.33
CA THR A 285 -1.96 4.98 -5.19
C THR A 285 -1.18 6.02 -4.36
N PRO A 286 -1.72 7.23 -4.11
CA PRO A 286 -1.11 8.18 -3.19
C PRO A 286 -1.01 7.58 -1.77
N LYS A 287 0.10 7.81 -1.06
CA LYS A 287 0.37 7.12 0.22
C LYS A 287 -0.72 7.39 1.27
N SER A 288 -1.14 8.65 1.37
CA SER A 288 -2.15 9.12 2.32
C SER A 288 -3.53 8.49 2.12
N THR A 289 -3.86 8.01 0.92
CA THR A 289 -5.14 7.32 0.66
C THR A 289 -5.27 5.98 1.36
N THR A 290 -4.15 5.44 1.86
CA THR A 290 -4.11 4.20 2.66
C THR A 290 -3.78 4.46 4.13
N TYR A 291 -3.93 5.72 4.58
CA TYR A 291 -3.70 6.09 5.97
C TYR A 291 -4.62 5.33 6.92
N ARG A 292 -4.04 4.88 8.04
CA ARG A 292 -4.72 4.14 9.11
C ARG A 292 -4.12 4.55 10.44
N GLN A 293 -4.94 4.94 11.40
CA GLN A 293 -4.49 5.34 12.73
C GLN A 293 -3.88 4.15 13.51
N HIS A 294 -4.34 2.93 13.22
CA HIS A 294 -3.87 1.72 13.89
C HIS A 294 -2.66 1.07 13.20
N ALA A 295 -2.17 1.61 12.08
CA ALA A 295 -0.91 1.16 11.50
C ALA A 295 0.25 1.46 12.46
N LYS A 296 1.33 0.66 12.41
CA LYS A 296 2.54 0.95 13.19
C LYS A 296 3.05 2.35 12.80
N PRO A 297 3.31 3.25 13.76
CA PRO A 297 3.84 4.57 13.47
C PRO A 297 5.14 4.46 12.67
N THR A 298 5.20 5.10 11.51
CA THR A 298 6.47 5.28 10.81
C THR A 298 7.31 6.23 11.64
N THR A 299 8.23 5.69 12.43
CA THR A 299 9.36 6.50 12.91
C THR A 299 10.10 6.94 11.66
N ARG A 300 9.91 8.20 11.24
CA ARG A 300 10.82 8.87 10.30
C ARG A 300 12.17 8.89 11.02
N LYS A 301 12.94 7.78 10.93
CA LYS A 301 14.37 7.81 11.23
C LYS A 301 14.91 8.81 10.22
N VAL A 302 15.26 10.00 10.70
CA VAL A 302 16.09 10.96 9.96
C VAL A 302 17.32 10.17 9.56
N THR A 303 17.34 9.65 8.34
CA THR A 303 18.51 8.98 7.78
C THR A 303 19.42 10.12 7.35
N SER A 304 20.31 10.50 8.26
CA SER A 304 21.39 11.45 8.06
C SER A 304 22.44 10.91 7.07
N GLU A 305 22.04 10.49 5.88
CA GLU A 305 22.97 9.97 4.86
C GLU A 305 23.11 10.88 3.63
N ASN A 306 22.58 12.12 3.64
CA ASN A 306 22.79 13.06 2.53
C ASN A 306 22.88 14.55 2.93
N HIS A 307 23.48 14.89 4.08
CA HIS A 307 23.78 16.28 4.41
C HIS A 307 25.26 16.47 4.83
N ILE A 308 26.14 16.51 3.82
CA ILE A 308 27.36 17.33 3.91
C ILE A 308 26.92 18.74 3.50
N ASN A 309 26.37 19.48 4.46
CA ASN A 309 26.41 20.94 4.61
C ASN A 309 25.42 21.30 5.71
N GLY A 310 25.95 21.93 6.76
CA GLY A 310 25.33 22.02 8.07
C GLY A 310 24.03 22.81 8.09
N GLU A 311 23.03 22.20 8.71
CA GLU A 311 22.14 22.80 9.70
C GLU A 311 21.65 21.62 10.56
N LEU A 312 22.15 21.53 11.80
CA LEU A 312 21.64 20.57 12.78
C LEU A 312 20.29 21.09 13.26
N PHE A 313 19.28 20.22 13.27
CA PHE A 313 17.91 20.44 13.76
C PHE A 313 16.92 21.01 12.71
N PRO A 314 15.82 20.31 12.39
CA PRO A 314 14.67 20.91 11.72
C PRO A 314 14.16 22.10 12.55
N GLN A 315 13.92 23.25 11.93
CA GLN A 315 13.29 24.37 12.64
C GLN A 315 11.89 23.97 13.10
N GLU A 316 11.46 24.42 14.29
CA GLU A 316 10.13 24.09 14.85
C GLU A 316 8.98 24.39 13.87
N ALA A 317 9.15 25.39 13.01
CA ALA A 317 8.20 25.75 11.96
C ALA A 317 8.06 24.67 10.85
N ASP A 318 9.14 23.98 10.48
CA ASP A 318 9.12 22.93 9.46
C ASP A 318 8.39 21.68 9.97
N VAL A 319 8.68 21.28 11.21
CA VAL A 319 7.97 20.16 11.87
C VAL A 319 6.49 20.50 12.06
N PHE A 320 6.17 21.74 12.42
CA PHE A 320 4.79 22.18 12.62
C PHE A 320 3.98 22.22 11.31
N ASN A 321 4.61 22.62 10.20
CA ASN A 321 4.00 22.55 8.87
C ASN A 321 3.84 21.11 8.38
N GLU A 322 4.81 20.24 8.65
CA GLU A 322 4.76 18.81 8.31
C GLU A 322 3.57 18.11 9.01
N VAL A 323 3.33 18.42 10.29
CA VAL A 323 2.18 17.88 11.04
C VAL A 323 0.85 18.38 10.48
N LYS A 324 0.75 19.66 10.08
CA LYS A 324 -0.49 20.24 9.54
C LYS A 324 -0.87 19.74 8.15
N LEU A 325 0.12 19.38 7.32
CA LEU A 325 -0.09 18.89 5.96
C LEU A 325 -0.34 17.38 5.89
N SER A 326 -0.07 16.68 6.99
CA SER A 326 -0.26 15.24 7.13
C SER A 326 -1.72 14.83 7.42
N MET A 327 -1.98 13.52 7.36
CA MET A 327 -3.27 12.94 7.74
C MET A 327 -3.39 12.82 9.27
N ASP A 328 -4.59 12.99 9.78
CA ASP A 328 -5.00 12.63 11.14
C ASP A 328 -6.20 11.69 11.14
N ALA A 329 -6.45 11.05 12.28
CA ALA A 329 -7.50 10.06 12.43
C ALA A 329 -8.89 10.66 12.17
N VAL A 330 -9.67 9.96 11.35
CA VAL A 330 -11.10 10.23 11.13
C VAL A 330 -11.90 9.20 11.95
N PRO A 331 -13.01 9.60 12.60
CA PRO A 331 -13.88 8.66 13.30
C PRO A 331 -14.30 7.49 12.41
N LEU A 332 -14.31 6.27 12.98
CA LEU A 332 -14.59 5.04 12.23
C LEU A 332 -15.96 5.06 11.53
N ASP A 333 -16.97 5.67 12.15
CA ASP A 333 -18.30 5.81 11.58
C ASP A 333 -18.32 6.72 10.35
N VAL A 334 -17.49 7.77 10.32
CA VAL A 334 -17.29 8.62 9.14
C VAL A 334 -16.57 7.82 8.05
N LEU A 335 -15.47 7.14 8.39
CA LEU A 335 -14.71 6.32 7.45
C LEU A 335 -15.58 5.26 6.76
N LYS A 336 -16.47 4.61 7.50
CA LYS A 336 -17.43 3.62 6.97
C LYS A 336 -18.50 4.21 6.06
N ARG A 337 -18.91 5.47 6.28
CA ARG A 337 -19.94 6.14 5.47
C ARG A 337 -19.37 6.63 4.14
N GLU A 338 -18.10 7.01 4.11
CA GLU A 338 -17.41 7.45 2.90
C GLU A 338 -17.20 6.29 1.93
N ILE A 339 -17.20 6.58 0.62
CA ILE A 339 -17.01 5.56 -0.43
C ILE A 339 -15.61 5.61 -1.06
N CYS A 340 -14.90 6.72 -0.91
CA CYS A 340 -13.60 6.97 -1.53
C CYS A 340 -12.60 7.42 -0.48
N PRO A 341 -11.30 7.24 -0.72
CA PRO A 341 -10.29 7.62 0.26
C PRO A 341 -10.10 9.13 0.33
N ARG A 342 -9.45 9.57 1.40
CA ARG A 342 -8.97 10.94 1.56
C ARG A 342 -7.50 11.06 1.14
N ILE A 343 -7.08 12.25 0.73
CA ILE A 343 -5.68 12.57 0.40
C ILE A 343 -5.18 13.69 1.30
N SER A 344 -3.91 13.61 1.73
CA SER A 344 -3.27 14.66 2.52
C SER A 344 -2.93 15.89 1.65
N ALA A 345 -2.75 17.03 2.30
CA ALA A 345 -2.24 18.22 1.62
C ALA A 345 -0.80 18.00 1.10
N GLU A 346 0.05 17.28 1.85
CA GLU A 346 1.40 16.91 1.41
C GLU A 346 1.40 16.13 0.09
N ASP A 347 0.60 15.06 0.00
CA ASP A 347 0.51 14.23 -1.21
C ASP A 347 -0.11 15.01 -2.38
N LEU A 348 -1.13 15.83 -2.12
CA LEU A 348 -1.75 16.69 -3.14
C LEU A 348 -0.72 17.65 -3.75
N LEU A 349 0.09 18.32 -2.91
CA LEU A 349 1.13 19.25 -3.34
C LEU A 349 2.29 18.52 -4.03
N GLN A 350 2.65 17.34 -3.56
CA GLN A 350 3.70 16.53 -4.19
C GLN A 350 3.29 16.09 -5.61
N LEU A 351 2.07 15.58 -5.77
CA LEU A 351 1.57 15.05 -7.04
C LEU A 351 1.26 16.13 -8.08
N SER A 352 1.02 17.37 -7.63
CA SER A 352 0.85 18.56 -8.47
C SER A 352 2.17 19.23 -8.84
N GLY A 353 3.30 18.80 -8.26
CA GLY A 353 4.61 19.43 -8.48
C GLY A 353 4.76 20.79 -7.79
N LEU A 354 3.95 21.04 -6.77
CA LEU A 354 3.85 22.28 -6.01
C LEU A 354 4.62 22.23 -4.67
N LEU A 355 4.99 21.03 -4.21
CA LEU A 355 5.79 20.84 -3.01
C LEU A 355 7.21 21.42 -3.22
N GLY A 356 7.56 22.47 -2.47
CA GLY A 356 8.82 23.23 -2.62
C GLY A 356 8.67 24.68 -3.12
N ALA A 357 7.47 25.10 -3.56
CA ALA A 357 7.15 26.50 -3.83
C ALA A 357 6.97 27.36 -2.54
N THR A 358 7.18 26.76 -1.37
CA THR A 358 6.78 27.25 -0.04
C THR A 358 7.81 28.15 0.64
N ASN A 359 9.03 28.27 0.10
CA ASN A 359 10.07 29.13 0.68
C ASN A 359 10.22 30.40 -0.16
N GLY A 360 9.59 31.48 0.32
CA GLY A 360 9.66 32.81 -0.28
C GLY A 360 11.08 33.37 -0.29
N GLN A 361 11.82 33.09 -1.36
CA GLN A 361 12.76 33.99 -2.05
C GLN A 361 13.38 33.20 -3.20
N ASN A 362 13.45 33.85 -4.36
CA ASN A 362 13.81 33.34 -5.67
C ASN A 362 12.69 32.64 -6.44
N THR A 363 12.44 33.18 -7.62
CA THR A 363 11.77 32.57 -8.76
C THR A 363 12.41 31.21 -9.08
N ILE A 364 11.95 30.14 -8.44
CA ILE A 364 12.49 28.80 -8.66
C ILE A 364 11.66 28.08 -9.72
N LYS A 365 12.38 27.68 -10.76
CA LYS A 365 11.93 26.93 -11.93
C LYS A 365 11.11 25.71 -11.49
N ARG A 366 9.87 25.58 -12.00
CA ARG A 366 9.16 24.30 -12.12
C ARG A 366 10.19 23.25 -12.53
N ASN A 367 10.29 22.13 -11.80
CA ASN A 367 10.90 20.93 -12.36
C ASN A 367 9.98 20.47 -13.50
N HIS A 368 10.21 21.02 -14.69
CA HIS A 368 9.39 20.89 -15.89
C HIS A 368 9.38 19.46 -16.47
N THR A 369 9.98 18.49 -15.78
CA THR A 369 10.29 17.18 -16.34
C THR A 369 9.21 16.13 -16.08
N THR A 370 8.27 16.35 -15.16
CA THR A 370 7.20 15.37 -14.87
C THR A 370 5.82 16.02 -14.94
N LYS A 371 4.99 15.56 -15.89
CA LYS A 371 3.58 15.96 -16.02
C LYS A 371 2.84 15.69 -14.69
N PRO A 372 1.96 16.59 -14.21
CA PRO A 372 1.24 16.40 -12.97
C PRO A 372 0.45 15.08 -13.00
N ARG A 373 0.43 14.36 -11.87
CA ARG A 373 -0.27 13.07 -11.71
C ARG A 373 -1.66 13.22 -11.10
N ILE A 374 -2.04 14.44 -10.76
CA ILE A 374 -3.28 14.80 -10.08
C ILE A 374 -4.00 15.94 -10.82
N LEU A 375 -5.31 15.87 -10.85
CA LEU A 375 -6.23 16.94 -11.24
C LEU A 375 -6.97 17.38 -9.98
N ILE A 376 -6.89 18.67 -9.68
CA ILE A 376 -7.59 19.27 -8.53
C ILE A 376 -8.93 19.79 -9.03
N VAL A 377 -10.02 19.28 -8.47
CA VAL A 377 -11.38 19.69 -8.77
C VAL A 377 -11.92 20.46 -7.57
N ASP A 378 -11.99 21.78 -7.71
CA ASP A 378 -12.53 22.65 -6.68
C ASP A 378 -14.06 22.76 -6.83
N VAL A 379 -14.77 22.25 -5.83
CA VAL A 379 -16.24 22.17 -5.82
C VAL A 379 -16.92 23.31 -5.06
N ARG A 380 -16.14 24.32 -4.63
CA ARG A 380 -16.68 25.53 -3.99
C ARG A 380 -17.42 26.39 -5.01
N SER A 381 -18.19 27.35 -4.50
CA SER A 381 -18.82 28.37 -5.35
C SER A 381 -17.77 29.10 -6.19
N HIS A 382 -18.22 29.65 -7.32
CA HIS A 382 -17.34 30.41 -8.19
C HIS A 382 -16.70 31.60 -7.46
N ASP A 383 -17.44 32.28 -6.59
CA ASP A 383 -16.92 33.40 -5.80
C ASP A 383 -15.79 32.96 -4.86
N ASP A 384 -15.94 31.84 -4.14
CA ASP A 384 -14.91 31.33 -3.25
C ASP A 384 -13.67 30.85 -4.00
N PHE A 385 -13.85 30.28 -5.19
CA PHE A 385 -12.76 29.90 -6.08
C PHE A 385 -11.97 31.12 -6.54
N MET A 386 -12.66 32.20 -6.95
CA MET A 386 -12.03 33.44 -7.38
C MET A 386 -11.32 34.19 -6.25
N ARG A 387 -11.72 33.99 -4.98
CA ARG A 387 -11.03 34.58 -3.82
C ARG A 387 -9.69 33.92 -3.50
N GLY A 388 -9.45 32.72 -4.00
CA GLY A 388 -8.18 32.01 -3.82
C GLY A 388 -8.34 30.51 -3.98
N THR A 389 -7.53 29.92 -4.85
CA THR A 389 -7.58 28.50 -5.21
C THR A 389 -6.19 27.91 -5.35
N VAL A 390 -6.11 26.58 -5.38
CA VAL A 390 -4.84 25.89 -5.70
C VAL A 390 -4.52 26.09 -7.18
N PRO A 391 -3.26 26.42 -7.55
CA PRO A 391 -2.85 26.55 -8.94
C PRO A 391 -3.22 25.33 -9.79
N ASP A 392 -3.54 25.57 -11.07
CA ASP A 392 -3.91 24.56 -12.07
C ASP A 392 -5.18 23.74 -11.72
N SER A 393 -5.98 24.18 -10.74
CA SER A 393 -7.28 23.56 -10.41
C SER A 393 -8.39 23.96 -11.38
N VAL A 394 -9.40 23.08 -11.51
CA VAL A 394 -10.63 23.37 -12.26
C VAL A 394 -11.78 23.59 -11.29
N ASN A 395 -12.61 24.60 -11.53
CA ASN A 395 -13.80 24.86 -10.73
C ASN A 395 -15.02 24.14 -11.33
N ILE A 396 -15.66 23.29 -10.53
CA ILE A 396 -16.94 22.63 -10.81
C ILE A 396 -17.80 22.77 -9.54
N PRO A 397 -18.47 23.92 -9.35
CA PRO A 397 -19.26 24.16 -8.14
C PRO A 397 -20.26 23.03 -7.89
N PHE A 398 -20.35 22.54 -6.65
CA PHE A 398 -21.29 21.47 -6.30
C PHE A 398 -22.74 21.84 -6.64
N GLU A 399 -23.10 23.09 -6.38
CA GLU A 399 -24.40 23.65 -6.72
C GLU A 399 -24.59 23.68 -8.25
N GLY A 400 -25.53 22.89 -8.75
CA GLY A 400 -25.81 22.78 -10.18
C GLY A 400 -24.81 21.92 -10.97
N ALA A 401 -23.92 21.15 -10.33
CA ALA A 401 -23.05 20.22 -11.05
C ALA A 401 -23.79 18.99 -11.60
N PHE A 402 -24.84 18.53 -10.93
CA PHE A 402 -25.55 17.30 -11.26
C PHE A 402 -27.00 17.55 -11.67
N SER A 403 -27.52 16.73 -12.59
CA SER A 403 -28.94 16.68 -12.93
C SER A 403 -29.76 16.04 -11.80
N ALA A 404 -31.09 16.11 -11.89
CA ALA A 404 -31.98 15.44 -10.95
C ALA A 404 -31.80 13.91 -10.93
N GLU A 405 -31.34 13.33 -12.04
CA GLU A 405 -31.01 11.91 -12.21
C GLU A 405 -29.58 11.56 -11.76
N GLY A 406 -28.84 12.52 -11.19
CA GLY A 406 -27.47 12.32 -10.70
C GLY A 406 -26.38 12.29 -11.77
N GLN A 407 -26.68 12.74 -13.00
CA GLN A 407 -25.69 12.83 -14.08
C GLN A 407 -24.88 14.12 -13.97
N LEU A 408 -23.57 14.04 -14.20
CA LEU A 408 -22.71 15.23 -14.20
C LEU A 408 -22.98 16.09 -15.44
N LEU A 409 -23.41 17.33 -15.24
CA LEU A 409 -23.80 18.23 -16.31
C LEU A 409 -22.59 18.70 -17.15
N PRO A 410 -22.70 18.74 -18.49
CA PRO A 410 -21.58 19.17 -19.34
C PRO A 410 -21.15 20.61 -19.09
N SER A 411 -19.84 20.82 -18.96
CA SER A 411 -19.21 22.14 -18.90
C SER A 411 -17.76 22.06 -19.40
N PRO A 412 -17.08 23.18 -19.70
CA PRO A 412 -15.66 23.16 -20.04
C PRO A 412 -14.79 22.49 -18.98
N SER A 413 -15.04 22.76 -17.69
CA SER A 413 -14.35 22.11 -16.57
C SER A 413 -14.59 20.61 -16.52
N VAL A 414 -15.82 20.15 -16.80
CA VAL A 414 -16.16 18.72 -16.88
C VAL A 414 -15.48 18.06 -18.10
N HIS A 415 -15.31 18.78 -19.21
CA HIS A 415 -14.51 18.29 -20.33
C HIS A 415 -13.04 18.07 -19.95
N VAL A 416 -12.45 18.98 -19.15
CA VAL A 416 -11.09 18.81 -18.61
C VAL A 416 -11.03 17.56 -17.70
N LEU A 417 -12.00 17.41 -16.79
CA LEU A 417 -12.12 16.23 -15.92
C LEU A 417 -12.17 14.93 -16.73
N ASN A 418 -12.97 14.90 -17.80
CA ASN A 418 -13.13 13.74 -18.68
C ASN A 418 -11.92 13.41 -19.54
N THR A 419 -11.08 14.42 -19.84
CA THR A 419 -9.86 14.25 -20.63
C THR A 419 -8.72 13.67 -19.77
N HIS A 420 -8.72 13.93 -18.46
CA HIS A 420 -7.67 13.52 -17.53
C HIS A 420 -7.99 12.21 -16.77
N ARG A 421 -8.51 11.21 -17.48
CA ARG A 421 -9.00 9.95 -16.86
C ARG A 421 -7.97 9.22 -16.00
N LEU A 422 -6.69 9.25 -16.40
CA LEU A 422 -5.61 8.51 -15.75
C LEU A 422 -5.05 9.22 -14.50
N GLN A 423 -5.35 10.50 -14.30
CA GLN A 423 -4.90 11.26 -13.14
C GLN A 423 -5.78 10.97 -11.92
N VAL A 424 -5.18 11.14 -10.74
CA VAL A 424 -5.91 11.19 -9.47
C VAL A 424 -6.79 12.45 -9.47
N LYS A 425 -8.04 12.33 -9.04
CA LYS A 425 -9.03 13.40 -9.02
C LYS A 425 -9.22 13.81 -7.56
N ALA A 426 -8.54 14.86 -7.13
CA ALA A 426 -8.65 15.38 -5.78
C ALA A 426 -9.78 16.40 -5.69
N ILE A 427 -10.83 16.05 -4.97
CA ILE A 427 -11.99 16.90 -4.74
C ILE A 427 -11.69 17.82 -3.56
N VAL A 428 -11.79 19.12 -3.80
CA VAL A 428 -11.45 20.17 -2.84
C VAL A 428 -12.65 21.07 -2.59
N GLY A 429 -13.05 21.22 -1.33
CA GLY A 429 -14.14 22.09 -0.92
C GLY A 429 -13.83 22.89 0.34
N SER A 430 -14.71 23.83 0.68
CA SER A 430 -14.67 24.59 1.95
C SER A 430 -15.10 23.72 3.14
N ARG A 431 -15.97 22.74 2.88
CA ARG A 431 -16.47 21.77 3.86
C ARG A 431 -16.26 20.36 3.31
N GLU A 432 -16.03 19.41 4.22
CA GLU A 432 -15.82 18.02 3.83
C GLU A 432 -17.09 17.39 3.26
N GLU A 433 -18.28 17.74 3.78
CA GLU A 433 -19.57 17.16 3.36
C GLU A 433 -19.82 17.28 1.85
N CYS A 434 -19.81 18.50 1.28
CA CYS A 434 -20.03 18.70 -0.15
C CYS A 434 -18.97 17.99 -1.01
N SER A 435 -17.72 17.96 -0.54
CA SER A 435 -16.61 17.30 -1.24
C SER A 435 -16.81 15.79 -1.26
N VAL A 436 -17.25 15.21 -0.15
CA VAL A 436 -17.56 13.78 -0.01
C VAL A 436 -18.78 13.39 -0.86
N GLU A 437 -19.83 14.22 -0.90
CA GLU A 437 -21.00 13.98 -1.74
C GLU A 437 -20.68 14.06 -3.23
N PHE A 438 -19.94 15.08 -3.66
CA PHE A 438 -19.47 15.20 -5.05
C PHE A 438 -18.60 13.99 -5.44
N ALA A 439 -17.66 13.60 -4.58
CA ALA A 439 -16.81 12.44 -4.79
C ALA A 439 -17.63 11.14 -4.89
N ARG A 440 -18.63 10.96 -4.02
CA ARG A 440 -19.56 9.82 -4.08
C ARG A 440 -20.31 9.76 -5.40
N ALA A 441 -20.80 10.89 -5.88
CA ALA A 441 -21.49 10.96 -7.18
C ALA A 441 -20.55 10.59 -8.33
N LEU A 442 -19.30 11.08 -8.32
CA LEU A 442 -18.31 10.68 -9.33
C LEU A 442 -17.99 9.18 -9.30
N VAL A 443 -17.82 8.60 -8.12
CA VAL A 443 -17.58 7.14 -7.99
C VAL A 443 -18.76 6.34 -8.56
N LYS A 444 -20.00 6.75 -8.26
CA LYS A 444 -21.21 6.12 -8.85
C LYS A 444 -21.29 6.24 -10.37
N LEU A 445 -20.75 7.32 -10.94
CA LEU A 445 -20.63 7.51 -12.38
C LEU A 445 -19.41 6.77 -13.00
N GLY A 446 -18.68 5.96 -12.22
CA GLY A 446 -17.56 5.15 -12.70
C GLY A 446 -16.23 5.89 -12.82
N TYR A 447 -16.08 7.09 -12.25
CA TYR A 447 -14.80 7.79 -12.26
C TYR A 447 -13.80 7.10 -11.32
N GLN A 448 -12.69 6.62 -11.88
CA GLN A 448 -11.58 6.05 -11.12
C GLN A 448 -10.72 7.12 -10.46
N LYS A 449 -9.97 6.73 -9.43
CA LYS A 449 -8.96 7.53 -8.72
C LYS A 449 -9.51 8.81 -8.09
N VAL A 450 -10.74 8.77 -7.61
CA VAL A 450 -11.38 9.89 -6.90
C VAL A 450 -10.98 9.86 -5.43
N CYS A 451 -10.56 10.99 -4.89
CA CYS A 451 -10.27 11.15 -3.47
C CYS A 451 -10.66 12.55 -2.98
N VAL A 452 -10.92 12.71 -1.68
CA VAL A 452 -11.28 13.99 -1.06
C VAL A 452 -10.08 14.58 -0.34
N LEU A 453 -9.81 15.88 -0.50
CA LEU A 453 -8.78 16.56 0.28
C LEU A 453 -9.17 16.59 1.75
N HIS A 454 -8.34 15.97 2.59
CA HIS A 454 -8.52 15.95 4.02
C HIS A 454 -8.48 17.36 4.61
N LYS A 455 -9.45 17.74 5.45
CA LYS A 455 -9.65 19.11 5.98
C LYS A 455 -9.94 20.20 4.94
N GLY A 456 -10.24 19.81 3.69
CA GLY A 456 -10.62 20.73 2.62
C GLY A 456 -9.54 21.75 2.26
N ILE A 457 -9.97 22.86 1.64
CA ILE A 457 -9.06 23.92 1.15
C ILE A 457 -8.24 24.57 2.29
N ASP A 458 -8.71 24.51 3.53
CA ASP A 458 -7.99 25.09 4.67
C ASP A 458 -6.72 24.33 5.02
N ALA A 459 -6.61 23.06 4.63
CA ALA A 459 -5.40 22.26 4.81
C ALA A 459 -4.19 22.82 4.06
N VAL A 460 -4.43 23.45 2.90
CA VAL A 460 -3.36 24.04 2.07
C VAL A 460 -3.12 25.52 2.38
N ARG A 461 -4.03 26.20 3.09
CA ARG A 461 -3.94 27.64 3.41
C ARG A 461 -2.62 28.03 4.12
N PRO A 462 -2.10 27.27 5.10
CA PRO A 462 -0.84 27.61 5.77
C PRO A 462 0.39 27.64 4.85
N THR A 463 0.32 27.00 3.67
CA THR A 463 1.44 26.93 2.72
C THR A 463 1.62 28.21 1.91
N GLY A 464 0.65 29.12 1.93
CA GLY A 464 0.67 30.35 1.11
C GLY A 464 0.52 30.11 -0.40
N ILE A 465 0.18 28.89 -0.84
CA ILE A 465 0.15 28.53 -2.26
C ILE A 465 -1.12 28.95 -2.99
N LEU A 466 -2.14 29.39 -2.26
CA LEU A 466 -3.41 29.79 -2.86
C LEU A 466 -3.20 31.04 -3.72
N THR A 467 -3.62 30.95 -4.97
CA THR A 467 -3.55 32.04 -5.94
C THR A 467 -4.94 32.50 -6.33
N VAL A 468 -5.08 33.80 -6.65
CA VAL A 468 -6.28 34.32 -7.31
C VAL A 468 -6.20 33.91 -8.78
N PRO A 469 -7.19 33.18 -9.32
CA PRO A 469 -7.25 32.88 -10.75
C PRO A 469 -7.22 34.18 -11.56
N PRO A 470 -6.60 34.20 -12.75
CA PRO A 470 -6.74 35.34 -13.64
C PRO A 470 -8.24 35.60 -13.87
N ALA A 471 -8.70 36.83 -13.62
CA ALA A 471 -10.04 37.23 -14.01
C ALA A 471 -10.16 36.97 -15.52
N ASN A 472 -11.16 36.18 -15.93
CA ASN A 472 -11.44 35.97 -17.34
C ASN A 472 -11.53 37.35 -18.02
N LEU A 473 -10.63 37.62 -18.95
CA LEU A 473 -10.74 38.73 -19.92
C LEU A 473 -11.79 38.39 -20.96
#